data_AF-A0A6B9FL02-F1
#
_entry.id   AF-A0A6B9FL02-F1
#
_cell.length_a   1.000
_cell.length_b   1.000
_cell.length_c   1.000
_cell.angle_alpha   90.00
_cell.angle_beta   90.00
_cell.angle_gamma   90.00
#
_symmetry.space_group_name_H-M   'P 1'
#
loop_
_entity.id
_entity.type
_entity.pdbx_description
1 polymer ?
#
loop_
_entity_poly.entity_id
_entity_poly.type
_entity_poly.pdbx_seq_one_letter_code
_entity_poly.pdbx_strand_id
1 'polypeptide(L)'
;MRLFVAGTAPRSLRVVESLRRICESHIAGRYELEIVDIYQQPDLADRDGILAAPTLLKVFPYPERRISGDLLDEGLILRGLQIDPTAEAR
;
A
#
# COMPACT_ATOMS: atom_id res chain seq x y z
N MET A 1 0.78 7.48 -0.01
CA MET A 1 1.18 6.08 -0.33
C MET A 1 0.58 5.70 -1.66
N ARG A 2 1.22 4.80 -2.42
CA ARG A 2 0.74 4.33 -3.73
C ARG A 2 0.64 2.81 -3.76
N LEU A 3 -0.52 2.29 -4.15
CA LEU A 3 -0.72 0.88 -4.41
C LEU A 3 -0.71 0.64 -5.92
N PHE A 4 0.24 -0.17 -6.38
CA PHE A 4 0.31 -0.62 -7.75
C PHE A 4 -0.44 -1.94 -7.91
N VAL A 5 -1.39 -1.97 -8.84
CA VAL A 5 -2.22 -3.15 -9.17
C VAL A 5 -2.09 -3.50 -10.65
N ALA A 6 -2.37 -4.75 -10.99
CA ALA A 6 -2.41 -5.23 -12.37
C ALA A 6 -3.86 -5.50 -12.76
N GLY A 7 -4.53 -4.51 -13.34
CA GLY A 7 -5.93 -4.63 -13.78
C GLY A 7 -6.96 -4.71 -12.65
N THR A 8 -8.21 -4.92 -13.06
CA THR A 8 -9.41 -4.97 -12.22
C THR A 8 -9.67 -6.34 -11.58
N ALA A 9 -8.64 -7.19 -11.44
CA ALA A 9 -8.80 -8.50 -10.86
C ALA A 9 -9.43 -8.43 -9.45
N PRO A 10 -10.29 -9.38 -9.06
CA PRO A 10 -10.90 -9.41 -7.71
C PRO A 10 -9.87 -9.32 -6.57
N ARG A 11 -8.63 -9.77 -6.83
CA ARG A 11 -7.51 -9.64 -5.91
C ARG A 11 -7.12 -8.18 -5.65
N SER A 12 -7.08 -7.34 -6.68
CA SER A 12 -6.76 -5.92 -6.57
C SER A 12 -7.76 -5.18 -5.67
N LEU A 13 -9.06 -5.46 -5.85
CA LEU A 13 -10.13 -4.87 -5.03
C LEU A 13 -9.99 -5.26 -3.56
N ARG A 14 -9.76 -6.54 -3.26
CA ARG A 14 -9.57 -7.00 -1.88
C ARG A 14 -8.36 -6.36 -1.21
N VAL A 15 -7.26 -6.18 -1.94
CA VAL A 15 -6.07 -5.50 -1.41
C VAL A 15 -6.36 -4.03 -1.10
N VAL A 16 -7.07 -3.32 -1.99
CA VAL A 16 -7.47 -1.93 -1.75
C VAL A 16 -8.34 -1.81 -0.50
N GLU A 17 -9.35 -2.66 -0.35
CA GLU A 17 -10.25 -2.66 0.82
C GLU A 17 -9.49 -2.99 2.11
N SER A 18 -8.63 -4.02 2.09
CA SER A 18 -7.81 -4.39 3.24
C SER A 18 -6.89 -3.24 3.67
N LEU A 19 -6.20 -2.62 2.72
CA LEU A 19 -5.30 -1.50 3.00
C LEU A 19 -6.04 -0.29 3.56
N ARG A 20 -7.19 0.06 2.99
CA ARG A 20 -8.04 1.12 3.56
C ARG A 20 -8.43 0.79 4.99
N ARG A 21 -8.89 -0.43 5.27
CA ARG A 21 -9.27 -0.86 6.62
C ARG A 21 -8.10 -0.72 7.61
N ILE A 22 -6.93 -1.22 7.25
CA ILE A 22 -5.72 -1.13 8.10
C ILE A 22 -5.35 0.34 8.32
N CYS A 23 -5.37 1.16 7.27
CA CYS A 23 -5.03 2.57 7.40
C CYS A 23 -6.03 3.34 8.27
N GLU A 24 -7.33 3.08 8.12
CA GLU A 24 -8.35 3.68 9.00
C GLU A 24 -8.24 3.20 10.46
N SER A 25 -7.84 1.95 10.69
CA SER A 25 -7.70 1.41 12.06
C SER A 25 -6.48 1.93 12.81
N HIS A 26 -5.38 2.25 12.12
CA HIS A 26 -4.11 2.57 12.78
C HIS A 26 -3.55 3.97 12.48
N ILE A 27 -3.95 4.60 11.37
CA ILE A 27 -3.46 5.91 10.92
C ILE A 27 -4.59 6.74 10.28
N ALA A 28 -5.81 6.62 10.81
CA ALA A 28 -6.99 7.34 10.32
C ALA A 28 -6.71 8.85 10.19
N GLY A 29 -7.09 9.42 9.04
CA GLY A 29 -6.86 10.85 8.73
C GLY A 29 -5.40 11.26 8.54
N ARG A 30 -4.43 10.33 8.59
CA ARG A 30 -2.99 10.59 8.41
C ARG A 30 -2.40 9.84 7.21
N TYR A 31 -3.24 9.41 6.28
CA TYR A 31 -2.80 8.68 5.10
C TYR A 31 -3.50 9.18 3.84
N GLU A 32 -2.77 9.08 2.74
CA GLU A 32 -3.34 9.18 1.39
C GLU A 32 -2.99 7.89 0.66
N LEU A 33 -3.97 7.27 0.02
CA LEU A 33 -3.79 6.06 -0.78
C LEU A 33 -4.16 6.34 -2.23
N GLU A 34 -3.15 6.41 -3.07
CA GLU A 34 -3.28 6.48 -4.52
C GLU A 34 -3.27 5.05 -5.10
N ILE A 35 -4.17 4.74 -6.02
CA ILE A 35 -4.23 3.43 -6.68
C ILE A 35 -3.76 3.61 -8.13
N VAL A 36 -2.70 2.91 -8.50
CA VAL A 36 -2.09 2.98 -9.84
C VAL A 36 -2.22 1.62 -10.51
N ASP A 37 -2.95 1.55 -11.61
CA ASP A 37 -2.96 0.36 -12.47
C ASP A 37 -1.77 0.41 -13.42
N ILE A 38 -0.86 -0.57 -13.31
CA ILE A 38 0.37 -0.61 -14.11
C ILE A 38 0.11 -0.77 -15.61
N TYR A 39 -1.06 -1.28 -16.01
CA TYR A 39 -1.42 -1.39 -17.43
C TYR A 39 -2.03 -0.11 -17.99
N GLN A 40 -2.66 0.70 -17.14
CA GLN A 40 -3.24 1.99 -17.54
C GLN A 40 -2.23 3.12 -17.44
N GLN A 41 -1.31 3.04 -16.48
CA GLN A 41 -0.33 4.08 -16.16
C GLN A 41 1.09 3.48 -16.05
N PRO A 42 1.63 2.90 -17.13
CA PRO A 42 2.95 2.26 -17.12
C PRO A 42 4.08 3.22 -16.76
N ASP A 43 3.98 4.50 -17.15
CA ASP A 43 5.01 5.51 -16.86
C ASP A 43 5.20 5.74 -15.35
N LEU A 44 4.12 5.68 -14.56
CA LEU A 44 4.20 5.80 -13.10
C LEU A 44 4.86 4.57 -12.47
N ALA A 45 4.57 3.39 -13.01
CA ALA A 45 5.18 2.14 -12.55
C ALA A 45 6.68 2.14 -12.85
N ASP A 46 7.10 2.58 -14.04
CA ASP A 46 8.51 2.65 -14.44
C ASP A 46 9.28 3.68 -13.62
N ARG A 47 8.72 4.90 -13.47
CA ARG A 47 9.32 5.97 -12.65
C ARG A 47 9.58 5.53 -11.21
N ASP A 48 8.64 4.80 -10.62
CA ASP A 48 8.74 4.33 -9.24
C ASP A 48 9.39 2.91 -9.14
N GLY A 49 9.90 2.38 -10.26
CA GLY A 49 10.65 1.13 -10.37
C GLY A 49 9.87 -0.13 -10.00
N ILE A 50 8.58 -0.18 -10.34
CA ILE A 50 7.64 -1.25 -10.00
C ILE A 50 7.66 -2.34 -11.06
N LEU A 51 8.30 -3.46 -10.73
CA LEU A 51 8.45 -4.61 -11.63
C LEU A 51 7.31 -5.63 -11.53
N ALA A 52 6.56 -5.62 -10.43
CA ALA A 52 5.51 -6.60 -10.17
C ALA A 52 4.36 -5.98 -9.38
N ALA A 53 3.15 -6.47 -9.64
CA ALA A 53 1.94 -6.12 -8.90
C ALA A 53 1.33 -7.37 -8.24
N PRO A 54 0.69 -7.23 -7.06
CA PRO A 54 0.45 -5.96 -6.37
C PRO A 54 1.64 -5.53 -5.49
N THR A 55 1.97 -4.23 -5.49
CA THR A 55 3.06 -3.65 -4.69
C THR A 55 2.60 -2.37 -4.02
N LEU A 56 2.82 -2.24 -2.71
CA LEU A 56 2.55 -1.01 -1.96
C LEU A 56 3.85 -0.22 -1.78
N LEU A 57 3.83 1.04 -2.19
CA LEU A 57 4.93 1.99 -2.04
C LEU A 57 4.52 3.11 -1.08
N LYS A 58 5.22 3.19 0.05
CA LYS A 58 5.17 4.35 0.94
C LYS A 58 6.18 5.37 0.43
N VAL A 59 5.69 6.41 -0.23
CA VAL A 59 6.49 7.53 -0.74
C VAL A 59 6.73 8.62 0.33
N PHE A 60 5.82 8.74 1.28
CA PHE A 60 5.89 9.71 2.37
C PHE A 60 5.14 9.17 3.60
N PRO A 61 5.56 9.52 4.83
CA PRO A 61 6.84 10.18 5.18
C PRO A 61 8.04 9.27 4.90
N TYR A 62 9.20 9.89 4.63
CA TYR A 62 10.46 9.17 4.41
C TYR A 62 10.89 8.35 5.64
N PRO A 63 11.68 7.28 5.48
CA PRO A 63 12.22 6.76 4.21
C PRO A 63 11.17 6.04 3.36
N GLU A 64 11.40 5.98 2.05
CA GLU A 64 10.54 5.22 1.15
C GLU A 64 10.59 3.73 1.49
N ARG A 65 9.42 3.08 1.47
CA ARG A 65 9.28 1.65 1.76
C ARG A 65 8.49 0.98 0.65
N ARG A 66 9.02 -0.11 0.13
CA ARG A 66 8.31 -0.99 -0.81
C ARG A 66 7.91 -2.26 -0.10
N ILE A 67 6.65 -2.61 -0.21
CA ILE A 67 6.05 -3.80 0.40
C ILE A 67 5.49 -4.64 -0.75
N SER A 68 6.05 -5.83 -0.90
CA SER A 68 5.69 -6.82 -1.91
C SER A 68 5.45 -8.15 -1.20
N GLY A 69 4.45 -8.92 -1.63
CA GLY A 69 4.02 -10.14 -0.96
C GLY A 69 2.50 -10.24 -0.86
N ASP A 70 1.99 -10.88 0.19
CA ASP A 70 0.55 -10.92 0.45
C ASP A 70 0.08 -9.63 1.14
N LEU A 71 -0.41 -8.67 0.36
CA LEU A 71 -0.92 -7.41 0.88
C LEU A 71 -2.26 -7.54 1.63
N LEU A 72 -2.75 -8.77 1.84
CA LEU A 72 -3.86 -9.06 2.75
C LEU A 72 -3.39 -9.40 4.17
N ASP A 73 -2.08 -9.64 4.37
CA ASP A 73 -1.49 -9.83 5.69
C ASP A 73 -1.27 -8.48 6.37
N GLU A 74 -2.14 -8.17 7.34
CA GLU A 74 -2.06 -6.94 8.12
C GLU A 74 -0.73 -6.79 8.86
N GLY A 75 -0.15 -7.87 9.39
CA GLY A 75 1.14 -7.84 10.07
C GLY A 75 2.28 -7.46 9.13
N LEU A 76 2.25 -7.95 7.89
CA LEU A 76 3.20 -7.56 6.84
C LEU A 76 3.07 -6.07 6.51
N ILE A 77 1.84 -5.56 6.36
CA ILE A 77 1.59 -4.15 6.06
C ILE A 77 2.05 -3.25 7.21
N LEU A 78 1.67 -3.54 8.45
CA LEU A 78 2.05 -2.72 9.61
C LEU A 78 3.57 -2.64 9.79
N ARG A 79 4.26 -3.78 9.69
CA ARG A 79 5.73 -3.82 9.73
C ARG A 79 6.35 -3.04 8.57
N GLY A 80 5.79 -3.19 7.37
CA GLY A 80 6.26 -2.49 6.18
C GLY A 80 6.08 -0.97 6.26
N LEU A 81 4.98 -0.51 6.84
CA LEU A 81 4.68 0.90 7.04
C LEU A 81 5.36 1.50 8.29
N GLN A 82 5.93 0.65 9.15
CA GLN A 82 6.50 0.99 10.46
C GLN A 82 5.45 1.61 11.39
N ILE A 83 4.26 1.04 11.38
CA ILE A 83 3.17 1.43 12.27
C ILE A 83 3.24 0.50 13.47
N ASP A 84 3.49 1.06 14.65
CA ASP A 84 3.38 0.31 15.89
C ASP A 84 1.89 0.19 16.26
N PRO A 85 1.31 -1.02 16.25
CA PRO A 85 -0.10 -1.23 16.62
C PRO A 85 -0.38 -0.89 18.10
N THR A 86 0.67 -0.63 18.89
CA THR A 86 0.61 -0.26 20.31
C THR A 86 0.74 1.25 20.54
N ALA A 87 0.96 2.06 19.49
CA ALA A 87 1.21 3.49 19.62
C ALA A 87 -0.03 4.32 19.98
N GLU A 88 -1.24 3.75 19.95
CA GLU A 88 -2.47 4.40 20.39
C GLU A 88 -3.06 3.71 21.64
N ALA A 89 -2.45 3.98 22.80
CA ALA A 89 -3.06 3.80 24.13
C ALA A 89 -2.38 4.65 25.22
N ARG A 90 -1.95 5.89 24.91
CA ARG A 90 -1.51 6.85 25.93
C ARG A 90 -2.03 8.25 25.64
#